data_AF-A0A7C3H683-F1
#
_entry.id   AF-A0A7C3H683-F1
#
_cell.length_a   1.000
_cell.length_b   1.000
_cell.length_c   1.000
_cell.angle_alpha   90.00
_cell.angle_beta   90.00
_cell.angle_gamma   90.00
#
_symmetry.space_group_name_H-M   'P 1'
#
loop_
_entity.id
_entity.type
_entity.pdbx_description
1 polymer ?
#
loop_
_entity_poly.entity_id
_entity_poly.type
_entity_poly.pdbx_seq_one_letter_code
_entity_poly.pdbx_strand_id
1 'polypeptide(L)'
;AGEEYTRVVMFAPRPLSKMDKADRIRAVYLHACLRYVNREYLTNTSLRERFGIEPKNSATASRLIREAVEAGAIVPYEPDAAPKYMRYVPVWAAPEHQAAT
;
A
#
# COMPACT_ATOMS: atom_id res chain seq x y z
N ALA A 1 -33.27 9.93 -23.25
CA ALA A 1 -32.14 9.08 -22.85
C ALA A 1 -31.26 9.93 -21.94
N GLY A 2 -31.14 9.57 -20.67
CA GLY A 2 -30.29 10.31 -19.72
C GLY A 2 -28.83 9.93 -19.96
N GLU A 3 -27.97 10.91 -20.16
CA GLU A 3 -26.53 10.67 -20.30
C GLU A 3 -25.96 10.28 -18.94
N GLU A 4 -25.48 9.05 -18.80
CA GLU A 4 -24.73 8.64 -17.63
C GLU A 4 -23.32 9.24 -17.70
N TYR A 5 -22.99 10.12 -16.75
CA TYR A 5 -21.65 10.68 -16.61
C TYR A 5 -21.11 10.47 -15.20
N THR A 6 -19.80 10.23 -15.09
CA THR A 6 -19.11 10.18 -13.79
C THR A 6 -18.43 11.51 -13.53
N ARG A 7 -18.88 12.23 -12.50
CA ARG A 7 -18.21 13.44 -12.05
C ARG A 7 -17.23 13.12 -10.92
N VAL A 8 -15.97 13.47 -11.12
CA VAL A 8 -14.90 13.32 -10.12
C VAL A 8 -14.23 14.66 -9.84
N VAL A 9 -13.80 14.86 -8.59
CA VAL A 9 -13.02 16.03 -8.16
C VAL A 9 -11.65 15.52 -7.74
N MET A 10 -10.60 16.02 -8.40
CA MET A 10 -9.22 15.71 -8.02
C MET A 10 -8.69 16.76 -7.05
N PHE A 11 -8.07 16.30 -5.96
CA PHE A 11 -7.37 17.17 -5.02
C PHE A 11 -5.87 17.21 -5.33
N ALA A 12 -5.22 18.29 -4.92
CA ALA A 12 -3.77 18.40 -5.00
C ALA A 12 -3.06 17.33 -4.13
N PRO A 13 -1.81 16.96 -4.44
CA PRO A 13 -1.04 16.03 -3.62
C PRO A 13 -0.96 16.50 -2.16
N ARG A 14 -1.27 15.60 -1.23
CA ARG A 14 -1.11 15.83 0.22
C ARG A 14 0.23 15.24 0.65
N PRO A 15 1.12 16.02 1.30
CA PRO A 15 2.38 15.47 1.81
C PRO A 15 2.12 14.52 2.99
N LEU A 16 3.00 13.53 3.17
CA LEU A 16 2.89 12.52 4.24
C LEU A 16 2.75 13.14 5.64
N SER A 17 3.42 14.27 5.89
CA SER A 17 3.37 15.01 7.17
C SER A 17 1.99 15.61 7.50
N LYS A 18 1.09 15.67 6.52
CA LYS A 18 -0.29 16.17 6.67
C LYS A 18 -1.33 15.05 6.60
N MET A 19 -0.90 13.78 6.50
CA MET A 19 -1.79 12.63 6.49
C MET A 19 -2.05 12.12 7.91
N ASP A 20 -3.31 11.99 8.29
CA ASP A 20 -3.69 11.27 9.49
C ASP A 20 -3.49 9.74 9.33
N LYS A 21 -3.82 8.96 10.36
CA LYS A 21 -3.62 7.50 10.31
C LYS A 21 -4.44 6.84 9.19
N ALA A 22 -5.69 7.25 9.01
CA ALA A 22 -6.57 6.65 8.01
C ALA A 22 -6.11 6.99 6.59
N ASP A 23 -5.67 8.24 6.36
CA ASP A 23 -5.06 8.68 5.12
C ASP A 23 -3.83 7.84 4.76
N ARG A 24 -2.95 7.57 5.74
CA ARG A 24 -1.74 6.78 5.50
C ARG A 24 -2.06 5.33 5.16
N ILE A 25 -2.97 4.69 5.88
CA ILE A 25 -3.43 3.33 5.58
C ILE A 25 -4.03 3.27 4.17
N ARG A 26 -4.92 4.22 3.85
CA ARG A 26 -5.53 4.31 2.51
C ARG A 26 -4.48 4.53 1.43
N ALA A 27 -3.49 5.39 1.65
CA ALA A 27 -2.44 5.67 0.68
C ALA A 27 -1.55 4.44 0.43
N VAL A 28 -1.22 3.68 1.48
CA VAL A 28 -0.48 2.41 1.38
C VAL A 28 -1.30 1.35 0.65
N TYR A 29 -2.59 1.22 0.97
CA TYR A 29 -3.52 0.32 0.27
C TYR A 29 -3.61 0.64 -1.23
N LEU A 30 -3.83 1.90 -1.58
CA LEU A 30 -3.89 2.33 -2.99
C LEU A 30 -2.55 2.12 -3.71
N HIS A 31 -1.43 2.24 -3.00
CA HIS A 31 -0.12 1.87 -3.54
C HIS A 31 -0.02 0.39 -3.85
N ALA A 32 -0.43 -0.47 -2.90
CA ALA A 32 -0.44 -1.91 -3.12
C ALA A 32 -1.34 -2.29 -4.30
N CYS A 33 -2.53 -1.70 -4.40
CA CYS A 33 -3.45 -1.92 -5.52
C CYS A 33 -2.80 -1.55 -6.86
N LEU A 34 -2.24 -0.33 -6.97
CA LEU A 34 -1.62 0.15 -8.20
C LEU A 34 -0.44 -0.74 -8.62
N ARG A 35 0.43 -1.11 -7.66
CA ARG A 35 1.55 -2.02 -7.92
C ARG A 35 1.05 -3.38 -8.41
N TYR A 36 0.08 -3.97 -7.72
CA TYR A 36 -0.45 -5.28 -8.05
C TYR A 36 -1.07 -5.34 -9.45
N VAL A 37 -1.91 -4.36 -9.83
CA VAL A 37 -2.52 -4.32 -11.18
C VAL A 37 -1.47 -4.10 -12.28
N ASN A 38 -0.33 -3.49 -11.94
CA ASN A 38 0.84 -3.36 -12.82
C ASN A 38 1.76 -4.59 -12.80
N ARG A 39 1.36 -5.70 -12.15
CA ARG A 39 2.17 -6.92 -11.97
C ARG A 39 3.46 -6.69 -11.17
N GLU A 40 3.42 -5.72 -10.26
CA GLU A 40 4.48 -5.39 -9.33
C GLU A 40 4.02 -5.61 -7.88
N TYR A 41 4.94 -5.52 -6.93
CA TYR A 41 4.63 -5.64 -5.49
C TYR A 41 4.85 -4.32 -4.76
N LEU A 42 4.13 -4.16 -3.64
CA LEU A 42 4.52 -3.18 -2.64
C LEU A 42 5.73 -3.72 -1.88
N THR A 43 6.78 -2.91 -1.82
CA THR A 43 7.98 -3.12 -1.00
C THR A 43 8.31 -1.85 -0.22
N ASN A 44 9.17 -1.94 0.79
CA ASN A 44 9.68 -0.76 1.51
C ASN A 44 10.27 0.26 0.52
N THR A 45 11.08 -0.18 -0.44
CA THR A 45 11.67 0.68 -1.47
C THR A 45 10.62 1.41 -2.29
N SER A 46 9.64 0.69 -2.85
CA SER A 46 8.58 1.31 -3.66
C SER A 46 7.75 2.33 -2.88
N LEU A 47 7.55 2.10 -1.57
CA LEU A 47 6.77 3.00 -0.73
C LEU A 47 7.57 4.24 -0.35
N ARG A 48 8.88 4.09 -0.14
CA ARG A 48 9.79 5.23 0.04
C ARG A 48 9.80 6.13 -1.17
N GLU A 49 9.92 5.56 -2.36
CA GLU A 49 9.87 6.31 -3.64
C GLU A 49 8.56 7.09 -3.76
N ARG A 50 7.41 6.45 -3.49
CA ARG A 50 6.09 7.10 -3.51
C ARG A 50 6.01 8.32 -2.59
N PHE A 51 6.52 8.20 -1.36
CA PHE A 51 6.40 9.25 -0.34
C PHE A 51 7.60 10.18 -0.25
N GLY A 52 8.63 10.02 -1.10
CA GLY A 52 9.86 10.80 -1.03
C GLY A 52 10.63 10.59 0.28
N ILE A 53 10.59 9.38 0.85
CA ILE A 53 11.29 9.05 2.10
C ILE A 53 12.75 8.72 1.79
N GLU A 54 13.68 9.52 2.34
CA GLU A 54 15.12 9.27 2.20
C GLU A 54 15.53 7.86 2.68
N PRO A 55 16.54 7.22 2.06
CA PRO A 55 16.99 5.87 2.44
C PRO A 55 17.33 5.71 3.92
N LYS A 56 17.90 6.75 4.55
CA LYS A 56 18.24 6.76 5.99
C LYS A 56 17.01 6.65 6.91
N ASN A 57 15.83 6.99 6.38
CA ASN A 57 14.55 6.99 7.10
C ASN A 57 13.68 5.77 6.73
N SER A 58 14.29 4.67 6.31
CA SER A 58 13.58 3.45 5.86
C SER A 58 12.63 2.85 6.90
N ALA A 59 12.92 3.04 8.19
CA ALA A 59 12.07 2.64 9.29
C ALA A 59 10.66 3.27 9.22
N THR A 60 10.55 4.50 8.69
CA THR A 60 9.25 5.17 8.50
C THR A 60 8.37 4.37 7.54
N ALA A 61 8.90 3.96 6.39
CA ALA A 61 8.15 3.16 5.42
C ALA A 61 7.75 1.80 6.01
N SER A 62 8.64 1.13 6.76
CA SER A 62 8.32 -0.13 7.44
C SER A 62 7.17 0.05 8.44
N ARG A 63 7.14 1.15 9.20
CA ARG A 63 6.04 1.45 10.13
C ARG A 63 4.72 1.65 9.40
N LEU A 64 4.71 2.36 8.28
CA LEU A 64 3.49 2.57 7.47
C LEU A 64 2.95 1.27 6.90
N ILE A 65 3.84 0.38 6.43
CA ILE A 65 3.47 -0.95 5.96
C ILE A 65 2.84 -1.76 7.09
N ARG A 66 3.49 -1.79 8.26
CA ARG A 66 2.95 -2.48 9.44
C ARG A 66 1.57 -1.94 9.84
N GLU A 67 1.39 -0.63 9.90
CA GLU A 67 0.09 -0.01 10.18
C GLU A 67 -1.00 -0.47 9.21
N ALA A 68 -0.68 -0.61 7.92
CA ALA A 68 -1.63 -1.07 6.90
C ALA A 68 -1.90 -2.59 6.95
N VAL A 69 -0.91 -3.40 7.33
CA VAL A 69 -1.08 -4.84 7.60
C VAL A 69 -1.97 -5.06 8.83
N GLU A 70 -1.70 -4.35 9.93
CA GLU A 70 -2.52 -4.41 11.16
C GLU A 70 -3.96 -3.97 10.92
N ALA A 71 -4.18 -3.05 9.98
CA ALA A 71 -5.52 -2.63 9.56
C ALA A 71 -6.20 -3.59 8.57
N GLY A 72 -5.55 -4.68 8.17
CA GLY A 72 -6.07 -5.64 7.20
C GLY A 72 -6.21 -5.08 5.77
N ALA A 73 -5.55 -3.96 5.45
CA ALA A 73 -5.66 -3.34 4.14
C ALA A 73 -4.73 -4.01 3.10
N ILE A 74 -3.58 -4.50 3.57
CA ILE A 74 -2.59 -5.22 2.76
C ILE A 74 -2.12 -6.46 3.53
N VAL A 75 -1.60 -7.45 2.82
CA VAL A 75 -1.06 -8.69 3.39
C VAL A 75 0.33 -8.99 2.82
N PRO A 76 1.20 -9.68 3.57
CA PRO A 76 2.41 -10.27 3.01
C PRO A 76 2.05 -11.23 1.88
N TYR A 77 2.73 -11.11 0.74
CA TYR A 77 2.61 -12.05 -0.36
C TYR A 77 3.21 -13.41 0.01
N GLU A 78 4.37 -13.40 0.66
CA GLU A 78 5.04 -14.57 1.23
C GLU A 78 5.37 -14.23 2.69
N PRO A 79 4.57 -14.71 3.66
CA PRO A 79 4.75 -14.37 5.09
C PRO A 79 6.11 -14.78 5.65
N ASP A 80 6.67 -15.88 5.17
CA ASP A 80 7.94 -16.46 5.63
C ASP A 80 9.16 -15.88 4.91
N ALA A 81 8.97 -14.90 4.01
CA ALA A 81 10.08 -14.27 3.33
C ALA A 81 11.00 -13.55 4.33
N ALA A 82 12.32 -13.68 4.13
CA ALA A 82 13.27 -12.93 4.95
C ALA A 82 13.02 -11.41 4.81
N PRO A 83 13.30 -10.59 5.84
CA PRO A 83 12.93 -9.17 5.87
C PRO A 83 13.31 -8.35 4.63
N LYS A 84 14.44 -8.68 3.98
CA LYS A 84 14.93 -8.03 2.76
C LYS A 84 14.04 -8.28 1.53
N TYR A 85 13.33 -9.41 1.50
CA TYR A 85 12.52 -9.88 0.37
C TYR A 85 11.02 -9.73 0.61
N MET A 86 10.62 -9.08 1.71
CA MET A 86 9.21 -8.85 2.04
C MET A 86 8.50 -8.07 0.94
N ARG A 87 7.41 -8.66 0.46
CA ARG A 87 6.52 -8.13 -0.56
C ARG A 87 5.09 -8.14 -0.02
N TYR A 88 4.31 -7.15 -0.41
CA TYR A 88 2.94 -7.00 0.05
C TYR A 88 2.00 -6.78 -1.14
N VAL A 89 0.78 -7.26 -0.99
CA VAL A 89 -0.32 -7.16 -1.95
C VAL A 89 -1.56 -6.61 -1.24
N PRO A 90 -2.53 -6.01 -1.95
CA PRO A 90 -3.80 -5.64 -1.32
C PRO A 90 -4.52 -6.90 -0.82
N VAL A 91 -5.27 -6.77 0.28
CA VAL A 91 -5.88 -7.91 0.98
C VAL A 91 -6.73 -8.83 0.08
N TRP A 92 -7.44 -8.27 -0.91
CA TRP A 92 -8.25 -9.03 -1.86
C TRP A 92 -7.43 -9.84 -2.89
N ALA A 93 -6.12 -9.61 -2.97
CA ALA A 93 -5.18 -10.32 -3.83
C ALA A 93 -4.30 -11.30 -3.04
N ALA A 94 -4.69 -11.64 -1.80
CA ALA A 94 -3.97 -12.61 -1.00
C ALA A 94 -3.82 -13.93 -1.79
N PRO A 95 -2.62 -14.54 -1.82
CA PRO A 95 -2.46 -15.86 -2.43
C PRO A 95 -3.37 -16.87 -1.72
N GLU A 96 -3.98 -17.78 -2.49
CA GLU A 96 -4.96 -18.76 -2.01
C GLU A 96 -4.45 -19.67 -0.87
N HIS A 97 -3.13 -19.75 -0.68
CA HIS A 97 -2.49 -20.45 0.43
C HIS A 97 -2.71 -19.82 1.82
N GLN A 98 -3.46 -18.71 1.92
CA GLN A 98 -3.84 -18.09 3.19
C GLN A 98 -5.32 -18.35 3.59
N ALA A 99 -6.07 -19.16 2.82
CA ALA A 99 -7.48 -19.47 3.11
C ALA A 99 -7.71 -20.66 4.06
N ALA A 100 -6.67 -21.16 4.75
CA ALA A 100 -6.80 -22.26 5.69
C ALA A 100 -6.09 -21.96 7.02
N THR A 101 -6.83 -21.39 7.97
CA THR A 101 -7.00 -21.84 9.37
C THR A 101 -8.06 -20.99 10.04
#